data_AF-A0A8F9RJJ6-F1
#
_entry.id   AF-A0A8F9RJJ6-F1
#
_cell.length_a   1.000
_cell.length_b   1.000
_cell.length_c   1.000
_cell.angle_alpha   90.00
_cell.angle_beta   90.00
_cell.angle_gamma   90.00
#
_symmetry.space_group_name_H-M   'P 1'
#
loop_
_entity.id
_entity.type
_entity.pdbx_description
1 polymer ?
#
loop_
_entity_poly.entity_id
_entity_poly.type
_entity_poly.pdbx_seq_one_letter_code
_entity_poly.pdbx_strand_id
1 'polypeptide(L)'
;MYDYKKVDDFIEKAEKISKEKNREEAFDLITSDLASLDKKYLNECIGALNFIQYEKTLEWIEENCEKITDISLSWGHLAAVSKFDWQRAEKWLDSKRPLSLVALDALDFCTTKGARLNQSLMMRKIRPSLLNNPGEEIIAVKISQYQLIDNTPRVKKVVDKIIQSIFN
;
A
#
# COMPACT_ATOMS: atom_id res chain seq x y z
N MET A 1 21.85 8.07 13.80
CA MET A 1 20.88 7.51 14.76
C MET A 1 19.48 7.61 14.17
N TYR A 2 18.63 6.62 14.39
CA TYR A 2 17.20 6.68 14.04
C TYR A 2 16.46 7.43 15.14
N ASP A 3 15.53 8.31 14.77
CA ASP A 3 14.78 9.15 15.71
C ASP A 3 13.31 8.79 15.62
N TYR A 4 12.82 8.01 16.58
CA TYR A 4 11.42 7.59 16.64
C TYR A 4 10.48 8.77 16.93
N LYS A 5 10.93 9.74 17.73
CA LYS A 5 10.12 10.93 18.04
C LYS A 5 9.81 11.72 16.77
N LYS A 6 10.78 11.81 15.85
CA LYS A 6 10.56 12.46 14.55
C LYS A 6 9.44 11.80 13.74
N VAL A 7 9.29 10.48 13.83
CA VAL A 7 8.20 9.76 13.16
C VAL A 7 6.88 10.05 13.86
N ASP A 8 6.84 9.96 15.18
CA ASP A 8 5.62 10.22 15.97
C ASP A 8 5.12 11.66 15.74
N ASP A 9 6.00 12.65 15.86
CA ASP A 9 5.70 14.07 15.61
C ASP A 9 5.16 14.28 14.18
N PHE A 10 5.69 13.55 13.19
CA PHE A 10 5.21 13.60 11.80
C PHE A 10 3.80 13.04 11.67
N ILE A 11 3.52 11.87 12.26
CA ILE A 11 2.22 11.21 12.19
C ILE A 11 1.16 12.07 12.89
N GLU A 12 1.45 12.63 14.07
CA GLU A 12 0.56 13.53 14.79
C GLU A 12 0.24 14.79 13.97
N LYS A 13 1.26 15.41 13.35
CA LYS A 13 1.08 16.56 12.46
C LYS A 13 0.18 16.21 11.28
N ALA A 14 0.41 15.08 10.62
CA ALA A 14 -0.37 14.65 9.47
C ALA A 14 -1.82 14.34 9.84
N GLU A 15 -2.06 13.70 10.99
CA GLU A 15 -3.41 13.45 11.49
C GLU A 15 -4.15 14.77 11.72
N LYS A 16 -3.50 15.77 12.33
CA LYS A 16 -4.06 17.10 12.52
C LYS A 16 -4.40 17.78 11.18
N ILE A 17 -3.47 17.78 10.22
CA ILE A 17 -3.69 18.36 8.89
C ILE A 17 -4.90 17.71 8.21
N SER A 18 -5.03 16.39 8.30
CA SER A 18 -6.15 15.65 7.68
C SER A 18 -7.53 16.01 8.26
N LYS A 19 -7.58 16.51 9.50
CA LYS A 19 -8.82 16.94 10.16
C LYS A 19 -9.15 18.41 9.89
N GLU A 20 -8.14 19.25 9.70
CA GLU A 20 -8.29 20.70 9.56
C GLU A 20 -8.42 21.17 8.11
N LYS A 21 -7.90 20.39 7.16
CA LYS A 21 -7.82 20.74 5.74
C LYS A 21 -8.74 19.87 4.91
N ASN A 22 -9.11 20.36 3.72
CA ASN A 22 -9.75 19.51 2.74
C ASN A 22 -8.74 18.46 2.21
N ARG A 23 -9.28 17.44 1.55
CA ARG A 23 -8.52 16.26 1.11
C ARG A 23 -7.33 16.58 0.21
N GLU A 24 -7.49 17.53 -0.71
CA GLU A 24 -6.44 17.91 -1.67
C GLU A 24 -5.34 18.73 -0.99
N GLU A 25 -5.71 19.76 -0.23
CA GLU A 25 -4.76 20.56 0.54
C GLU A 25 -3.97 19.71 1.55
N ALA A 26 -4.64 18.78 2.25
CA ALA A 26 -3.99 17.87 3.18
C ALA A 26 -2.96 16.98 2.47
N PHE A 27 -3.32 16.47 1.29
CA PHE A 27 -2.44 15.63 0.49
C PHE A 27 -1.19 16.39 0.04
N ASP A 28 -1.36 17.59 -0.50
CA ASP A 28 -0.25 18.41 -0.98
C ASP A 28 0.72 18.77 0.17
N LEU A 29 0.19 19.14 1.33
CA LEU A 29 1.02 19.45 2.51
C LEU A 29 1.79 18.23 3.02
N ILE A 30 1.11 17.09 3.18
CA ILE A 30 1.74 15.88 3.73
C ILE A 30 2.75 15.30 2.74
N THR A 31 2.46 15.28 1.44
CA THR A 31 3.41 14.79 0.42
C THR A 31 4.61 15.72 0.27
N SER A 32 4.43 17.04 0.38
CA SER A 32 5.55 18.00 0.45
C SER A 32 6.44 17.74 1.66
N ASP A 33 5.84 17.50 2.84
CA ASP A 33 6.61 17.15 4.04
C ASP A 33 7.36 15.82 3.86
N LEU A 34 6.70 14.78 3.30
CA LEU A 34 7.33 13.49 3.00
C LEU A 34 8.54 13.64 2.06
N ALA A 35 8.44 14.48 1.04
CA ALA A 35 9.51 14.73 0.08
C ALA A 35 10.76 15.35 0.73
N SER A 36 10.60 16.03 1.87
CA SER A 36 11.70 16.63 2.64
C SER A 36 12.36 15.67 3.64
N LEU A 37 11.77 14.49 3.88
CA LEU A 37 12.30 13.52 4.83
C LEU A 37 13.51 12.76 4.27
N ASP A 38 14.44 12.40 5.16
CA ASP A 38 15.44 11.40 4.84
C ASP A 38 14.75 10.07 4.50
N LYS A 39 15.24 9.39 3.45
CA LYS A 39 14.71 8.09 2.98
C LYS A 39 14.51 7.06 4.07
N LYS A 40 15.36 7.07 5.11
CA LYS A 40 15.32 6.14 6.24
C LYS A 40 14.03 6.24 7.08
N TYR A 41 13.28 7.33 6.98
CA TYR A 41 12.00 7.51 7.69
C TYR A 41 10.78 7.31 6.79
N LEU A 42 10.98 7.17 5.48
CA LEU A 42 9.88 7.25 4.52
C LEU A 42 8.92 6.07 4.71
N ASN A 43 9.44 4.85 4.90
CA ASN A 43 8.64 3.64 5.10
C ASN A 43 7.66 3.74 6.28
N GLU A 44 8.05 4.45 7.34
CA GLU A 44 7.26 4.67 8.55
C GLU A 44 6.32 5.86 8.39
N CYS A 45 6.76 6.94 7.73
CA CYS A 45 5.97 8.17 7.61
C CYS A 45 4.91 8.11 6.50
N ILE A 46 5.07 7.29 5.46
CA ILE A 46 4.05 7.17 4.38
C ILE A 46 2.67 6.74 4.90
N GLY A 47 2.62 6.09 6.07
CA GLY A 47 1.37 5.71 6.71
C GLY A 47 0.47 6.91 7.04
N ALA A 48 1.02 8.12 7.11
CA ALA A 48 0.28 9.37 7.27
C ALA A 48 -0.77 9.60 6.16
N LEU A 49 -0.47 9.19 4.92
CA LEU A 49 -1.39 9.36 3.80
C LEU A 49 -2.65 8.51 3.93
N ASN A 50 -2.63 7.48 4.80
CA ASN A 50 -3.83 6.69 5.11
C ASN A 50 -4.95 7.54 5.70
N PHE A 51 -4.65 8.64 6.41
CA PHE A 51 -5.67 9.52 6.98
C PHE A 51 -6.54 10.21 5.92
N ILE A 52 -6.01 10.34 4.70
CA ILE A 52 -6.60 11.12 3.62
C ILE A 52 -7.44 10.22 2.68
N GLN A 53 -7.04 8.95 2.50
CA GLN A 53 -7.70 7.97 1.61
C GLN A 53 -8.00 8.55 0.21
N TYR A 54 -6.98 9.16 -0.40
CA TYR A 54 -7.11 9.90 -1.65
C TYR A 54 -6.53 9.14 -2.83
N GLU A 55 -7.28 9.07 -3.93
CA GLU A 55 -6.86 8.41 -5.17
C GLU A 55 -5.49 8.88 -5.68
N LYS A 56 -5.17 10.19 -5.57
CA LYS A 56 -3.87 10.77 -5.99
C LYS A 56 -2.66 10.14 -5.31
N THR A 57 -2.87 9.43 -4.20
CA THR A 57 -1.83 8.67 -3.52
C THR A 57 -1.25 7.56 -4.40
N LEU A 58 -2.04 6.98 -5.30
CA LEU A 58 -1.57 5.92 -6.17
C LEU A 58 -0.56 6.44 -7.20
N GLU A 59 -0.82 7.61 -7.80
CA GLU A 59 0.13 8.31 -8.67
C GLU A 59 1.40 8.69 -7.88
N TRP A 60 1.24 9.18 -6.65
CA TRP A 60 2.39 9.49 -5.80
C TRP A 60 3.25 8.26 -5.49
N ILE A 61 2.63 7.09 -5.25
CA ILE A 61 3.37 5.83 -5.09
C ILE A 61 4.17 5.50 -6.35
N GLU A 62 3.57 5.62 -7.54
CA GLU A 62 4.23 5.39 -8.83
C GLU A 62 5.49 6.25 -8.98
N GLU A 63 5.43 7.52 -8.58
CA GLU A 63 6.54 8.48 -8.70
C GLU A 63 7.64 8.33 -7.63
N ASN A 64 7.33 7.72 -6.47
CA ASN A 64 8.19 7.79 -5.30
C ASN A 64 8.73 6.44 -4.81
N CYS A 65 8.06 5.32 -5.11
CA CYS A 65 8.46 4.02 -4.56
C CYS A 65 9.86 3.58 -5.02
N GLU A 66 10.29 3.94 -6.24
CA GLU A 66 11.63 3.63 -6.76
C GLU A 66 12.78 4.26 -5.97
N LYS A 67 12.47 5.31 -5.18
CA LYS A 67 13.47 6.00 -4.36
C LYS A 67 13.92 5.17 -3.14
N ILE A 68 13.19 4.10 -2.82
CA ILE A 68 13.39 3.22 -1.66
C ILE A 68 13.88 1.85 -2.09
N THR A 69 14.94 1.36 -1.44
CA THR A 69 15.56 0.07 -1.73
C THR A 69 14.73 -1.11 -1.21
N ASP A 70 14.12 -0.94 -0.02
CA ASP A 70 13.40 -1.99 0.68
C ASP A 70 11.96 -1.55 0.96
N ILE A 71 11.06 -1.87 0.03
CA ILE A 71 9.63 -1.61 0.18
C ILE A 71 9.07 -2.44 1.33
N SER A 72 8.60 -1.77 2.38
CA SER A 72 7.83 -2.36 3.46
C SER A 72 6.37 -2.62 3.06
N LEU A 73 5.70 -3.47 3.84
CA LEU A 73 4.25 -3.74 3.72
C LEU A 73 3.38 -2.47 3.82
N SER A 74 3.89 -1.38 4.41
CA SER A 74 3.18 -0.11 4.53
C SER A 74 2.83 0.52 3.17
N TRP A 75 3.61 0.26 2.11
CA TRP A 75 3.30 0.74 0.77
C TRP A 75 2.10 0.03 0.17
N GLY A 76 2.04 -1.31 0.27
CA GLY A 76 0.87 -2.08 -0.17
C GLY A 76 -0.38 -1.75 0.62
N HIS A 77 -0.23 -1.53 1.94
CA HIS A 77 -1.29 -1.01 2.80
C HIS A 77 -1.82 0.33 2.27
N LEU A 78 -0.92 1.29 2.02
CA LEU A 78 -1.29 2.61 1.55
C LEU A 78 -2.02 2.55 0.20
N ALA A 79 -1.53 1.74 -0.72
CA ALA A 79 -2.19 1.51 -2.00
C ALA A 79 -3.60 0.96 -1.79
N ALA A 80 -3.76 -0.11 -1.01
CA ALA A 80 -5.05 -0.76 -0.77
C ALA A 80 -6.13 0.20 -0.24
N VAL A 81 -5.78 1.15 0.64
CA VAL A 81 -6.75 2.12 1.18
C VAL A 81 -6.97 3.33 0.27
N SER A 82 -6.20 3.49 -0.80
CA SER A 82 -6.22 4.65 -1.70
C SER A 82 -7.03 4.40 -2.98
N LYS A 83 -8.11 3.62 -2.89
CA LYS A 83 -8.98 3.23 -4.02
C LYS A 83 -8.25 2.42 -5.10
N PHE A 84 -7.48 1.42 -4.67
CA PHE A 84 -6.75 0.53 -5.58
C PHE A 84 -7.72 -0.27 -6.48
N ASP A 85 -7.43 -0.30 -7.77
CA ASP A 85 -8.22 -1.03 -8.76
C ASP A 85 -7.40 -2.14 -9.45
N TRP A 86 -8.12 -3.04 -10.13
CA TRP A 86 -7.50 -4.15 -10.83
C TRP A 86 -6.59 -3.71 -11.98
N GLN A 87 -6.98 -2.72 -12.77
CA GLN A 87 -6.21 -2.28 -13.94
C GLN A 87 -4.82 -1.80 -13.50
N ARG A 88 -4.74 -1.07 -12.40
CA ARG A 88 -3.50 -0.61 -11.80
C ARG A 88 -2.74 -1.75 -11.16
N ALA A 89 -3.40 -2.68 -10.48
CA ALA A 89 -2.77 -3.88 -9.94
C ALA A 89 -2.07 -4.70 -11.04
N GLU A 90 -2.76 -4.94 -12.15
CA GLU A 90 -2.22 -5.65 -13.30
C GLU A 90 -0.99 -4.92 -13.89
N LYS A 91 -1.13 -3.62 -14.15
CA LYS A 91 -0.04 -2.78 -14.65
C LYS A 91 1.19 -2.81 -13.73
N TRP A 92 0.99 -2.74 -12.41
CA TRP A 92 2.08 -2.77 -11.44
C TRP A 92 2.71 -4.17 -11.33
N LEU A 93 1.93 -5.25 -11.46
CA LEU A 93 2.47 -6.61 -11.52
C LEU A 93 3.30 -6.86 -12.78
N ASP A 94 2.91 -6.29 -13.92
CA ASP A 94 3.70 -6.35 -15.17
C ASP A 94 4.93 -5.43 -15.14
N SER A 95 4.96 -4.50 -14.18
CA SER A 95 6.13 -3.68 -13.91
C SER A 95 7.16 -4.47 -13.09
N LYS A 96 8.37 -3.94 -12.98
CA LYS A 96 9.40 -4.52 -12.10
C LYS A 96 9.19 -4.08 -10.65
N ARG A 97 10.04 -4.59 -9.77
CA ARG A 97 10.21 -4.01 -8.44
C ARG A 97 10.56 -2.51 -8.57
N PRO A 98 10.00 -1.64 -7.72
CA PRO A 98 9.27 -1.99 -6.49
C PRO A 98 7.76 -2.17 -6.65
N LEU A 99 7.15 -1.65 -7.72
CA LEU A 99 5.69 -1.55 -7.87
C LEU A 99 4.99 -2.90 -7.84
N SER A 100 5.58 -3.94 -8.41
CA SER A 100 5.01 -5.28 -8.39
C SER A 100 4.85 -5.84 -6.96
N LEU A 101 5.78 -5.50 -6.04
CA LEU A 101 5.66 -5.88 -4.63
C LEU A 101 4.56 -5.08 -3.92
N VAL A 102 4.45 -3.78 -4.24
CA VAL A 102 3.36 -2.95 -3.72
C VAL A 102 2.01 -3.52 -4.17
N ALA A 103 1.88 -3.94 -5.42
CA ALA A 103 0.67 -4.53 -5.96
C ALA A 103 0.30 -5.85 -5.26
N LEU A 104 1.25 -6.76 -5.04
CA LEU A 104 1.01 -8.00 -4.31
C LEU A 104 0.54 -7.74 -2.88
N ASP A 105 1.24 -6.86 -2.16
CA ASP A 105 0.88 -6.53 -0.79
C ASP A 105 -0.52 -5.85 -0.73
N ALA A 106 -0.83 -4.96 -1.68
CA ALA A 106 -2.16 -4.33 -1.78
C ALA A 106 -3.27 -5.35 -2.10
N LEU A 107 -3.02 -6.28 -3.03
CA LEU A 107 -3.95 -7.37 -3.35
C LEU A 107 -4.20 -8.28 -2.15
N ASP A 108 -3.19 -8.59 -1.34
CA ASP A 108 -3.35 -9.33 -0.09
C ASP A 108 -4.30 -8.58 0.86
N PHE A 109 -4.13 -7.27 1.05
CA PHE A 109 -5.04 -6.47 1.87
C PHE A 109 -6.48 -6.40 1.32
N CYS A 110 -6.63 -6.35 -0.01
CA CYS A 110 -7.93 -6.27 -0.67
C CYS A 110 -8.67 -7.61 -0.77
N THR A 111 -7.96 -8.74 -0.82
CA THR A 111 -8.54 -10.09 -1.01
C THR A 111 -8.63 -10.90 0.28
N THR A 112 -7.97 -10.49 1.37
CA THR A 112 -8.07 -11.17 2.67
C THR A 112 -9.53 -11.26 3.14
N LYS A 113 -10.06 -12.49 3.20
CA LYS A 113 -11.34 -12.87 3.81
C LYS A 113 -11.16 -13.17 5.30
N GLY A 114 -12.19 -12.93 6.12
CA GLY A 114 -12.22 -13.28 7.55
C GLY A 114 -11.75 -12.19 8.53
N ALA A 115 -11.55 -12.58 9.79
CA ALA A 115 -11.26 -11.66 10.89
C ALA A 115 -9.83 -11.11 10.80
N ARG A 116 -9.71 -9.81 10.54
CA ARG A 116 -8.43 -9.06 10.41
C ARG A 116 -7.77 -8.76 11.78
N LEU A 117 -7.67 -9.76 12.65
CA LEU A 117 -7.28 -9.63 14.07
C LEU A 117 -5.83 -9.15 14.29
N ASN A 118 -4.99 -9.20 13.27
CA ASN A 118 -3.61 -8.70 13.30
C ASN A 118 -3.42 -7.35 12.58
N GLN A 119 -4.49 -6.73 12.09
CA GLN A 119 -4.44 -5.42 11.42
C GLN A 119 -4.87 -4.30 12.36
N SER A 120 -4.45 -3.06 12.07
CA SER A 120 -4.82 -1.87 12.84
C SER A 120 -6.34 -1.67 12.87
N LEU A 121 -6.85 -0.98 13.91
CA LEU A 121 -8.28 -0.68 14.02
C LEU A 121 -8.80 0.11 12.80
N MET A 122 -7.98 1.02 12.27
CA MET A 122 -8.28 1.78 11.06
C MET A 122 -8.49 0.87 9.86
N MET A 123 -7.56 -0.06 9.60
CA MET A 123 -7.65 -1.02 8.51
C MET A 123 -8.89 -1.92 8.62
N ARG A 124 -9.25 -2.35 9.83
CA ARG A 124 -10.48 -3.13 10.07
C ARG A 124 -11.77 -2.35 9.80
N LYS A 125 -11.73 -1.02 9.98
CA LYS A 125 -12.86 -0.12 9.69
C LYS A 125 -12.98 0.16 8.18
N ILE A 126 -11.86 0.48 7.53
CA ILE A 126 -11.83 0.81 6.10
C ILE A 126 -12.24 -0.41 5.26
N ARG A 127 -11.73 -1.60 5.61
CA ARG A 127 -11.93 -2.84 4.84
C ARG A 127 -11.68 -2.62 3.34
N PRO A 128 -10.43 -2.25 2.95
CA PRO A 128 -10.10 -2.06 1.55
C PRO A 128 -10.55 -3.25 0.72
N SER A 129 -11.09 -2.91 -0.45
CA SER A 129 -11.56 -3.84 -1.46
C SER A 129 -10.97 -3.42 -2.79
N LEU A 130 -10.72 -4.40 -3.64
CA LEU A 130 -10.20 -4.15 -4.98
C LEU A 130 -11.32 -3.61 -5.87
N LEU A 131 -11.17 -2.39 -6.37
CA LEU A 131 -12.11 -1.83 -7.33
C LEU A 131 -11.97 -2.52 -8.68
N ASN A 132 -13.10 -2.65 -9.41
CA ASN A 132 -13.16 -3.34 -10.69
C ASN A 132 -12.57 -4.77 -10.62
N ASN A 133 -12.86 -5.50 -9.53
CA ASN A 133 -12.37 -6.86 -9.31
C ASN A 133 -12.77 -7.77 -10.49
N PRO A 134 -11.81 -8.38 -11.20
CA PRO A 134 -12.06 -9.18 -12.39
C PRO A 134 -12.61 -10.58 -12.06
N GLY A 135 -12.64 -10.95 -10.77
CA GLY A 135 -12.91 -12.30 -10.31
C GLY A 135 -11.68 -12.99 -9.77
N GLU A 136 -11.93 -13.88 -8.82
CA GLU A 136 -10.95 -14.61 -8.03
C GLU A 136 -9.97 -15.44 -8.89
N GLU A 137 -10.48 -16.13 -9.91
CA GLU A 137 -9.69 -16.93 -10.84
C GLU A 137 -8.70 -16.08 -11.64
N ILE A 138 -9.14 -14.92 -12.14
CA ILE A 138 -8.28 -14.03 -12.94
C ILE A 138 -7.15 -13.46 -12.09
N ILE A 139 -7.45 -13.07 -10.84
CA ILE A 139 -6.43 -12.63 -9.88
C ILE A 139 -5.42 -13.74 -9.64
N ALA A 140 -5.89 -14.96 -9.31
CA ALA A 140 -5.03 -16.11 -9.02
C ALA A 140 -4.09 -16.44 -10.18
N VAL A 141 -4.62 -16.49 -11.41
CA VAL A 141 -3.81 -16.74 -12.62
C VAL A 141 -2.72 -15.68 -12.76
N LYS A 142 -3.05 -14.40 -12.67
CA LYS A 142 -2.08 -13.31 -12.87
C LYS A 142 -0.97 -13.31 -11.83
N ILE A 143 -1.30 -13.48 -10.55
CA ILE A 143 -0.27 -13.48 -9.49
C ILE A 143 0.60 -14.73 -9.53
N SER A 144 0.05 -15.89 -9.94
CA SER A 144 0.83 -17.10 -10.17
C SER A 144 1.78 -16.95 -11.36
N GLN A 145 1.36 -16.30 -12.45
CA GLN A 145 2.23 -15.95 -13.57
C GLN A 145 3.36 -15.02 -13.12
N TYR A 146 3.05 -13.99 -12.31
CA TYR A 146 4.08 -13.10 -11.76
C TYR A 146 5.09 -13.85 -10.87
N GLN A 147 4.63 -14.79 -10.02
CA GLN A 147 5.51 -15.59 -9.16
C GLN A 147 6.55 -16.41 -9.94
N LEU A 148 6.22 -16.84 -11.17
CA LEU A 148 7.18 -17.51 -12.05
C LEU A 148 8.32 -16.56 -12.50
N ILE A 149 8.02 -15.26 -12.62
CA ILE A 149 8.98 -14.22 -12.99
C ILE A 149 9.82 -13.80 -11.78
N ASP A 150 9.18 -13.55 -10.64
CA ASP A 150 9.84 -13.19 -9.37
C ASP A 150 9.60 -14.28 -8.31
N ASN A 151 10.53 -15.23 -8.25
CA ASN A 151 10.37 -16.43 -7.44
C ASN A 151 10.96 -16.32 -6.01
N THR A 152 11.09 -15.10 -5.49
CA THR A 152 11.68 -14.89 -4.15
C THR A 152 10.76 -15.39 -3.02
N PRO A 153 11.32 -15.75 -1.84
CA PRO A 153 10.52 -16.26 -0.72
C PRO A 153 9.39 -15.32 -0.28
N ARG A 154 9.59 -13.99 -0.35
CA ARG A 154 8.55 -13.00 -0.04
C ARG A 154 7.38 -13.12 -1.01
N VAL A 155 7.65 -13.13 -2.32
CA VAL A 155 6.60 -13.21 -3.34
C VAL A 155 5.81 -14.50 -3.21
N LYS A 156 6.50 -15.66 -3.11
CA LYS A 156 5.85 -16.96 -2.88
C LYS A 156 4.87 -16.89 -1.70
N LYS A 157 5.34 -16.40 -0.55
CA LYS A 157 4.54 -16.32 0.68
C LYS A 157 3.29 -15.45 0.52
N VAL A 158 3.41 -14.30 -0.16
CA VAL A 158 2.26 -13.40 -0.38
C VAL A 158 1.28 -14.01 -1.37
N VAL A 159 1.76 -14.61 -2.46
CA VAL A 159 0.90 -15.27 -3.45
C VAL A 159 0.15 -16.45 -2.85
N ASP A 160 0.83 -17.33 -2.11
CA ASP A 160 0.20 -18.46 -1.41
C ASP A 160 -0.91 -17.99 -0.47
N LYS A 161 -0.66 -16.89 0.26
CA LYS A 161 -1.62 -16.30 1.19
C LYS A 161 -2.85 -15.73 0.47
N ILE A 162 -2.65 -15.06 -0.68
CA ILE A 162 -3.76 -14.54 -1.50
C ILE A 162 -4.61 -15.70 -2.03
N ILE A 163 -3.97 -16.72 -2.61
CA ILE A 163 -4.66 -17.90 -3.16
C ILE A 163 -5.48 -18.60 -2.07
N GLN A 164 -4.88 -18.82 -0.90
CA GLN A 164 -5.59 -19.40 0.25
C GLN A 164 -6.75 -18.53 0.72
N SER A 165 -6.62 -17.20 0.68
CA SER A 165 -7.71 -16.29 1.08
C SER A 165 -8.85 -16.26 0.08
N ILE A 166 -8.54 -16.46 -1.21
CA ILE A 166 -9.51 -16.46 -2.29
C ILE A 166 -10.33 -17.75 -2.31
N PHE A 167 -9.68 -18.92 -2.20
CA PHE A 167 -10.35 -20.22 -2.39
C PHE A 167 -10.73 -20.97 -1.10
N ASN A 168 -10.48 -20.41 0.09
CA ASN A 168 -11.02 -20.94 1.35
C ASN A 168 -12.36 -20.28 1.74
#